data_AF-A0A967BMW4-F1
#
_entry.id   AF-A0A967BMW4-F1
#
_cell.length_a   1.000
_cell.length_b   1.000
_cell.length_c   1.000
_cell.angle_alpha   90.00
_cell.angle_beta   90.00
_cell.angle_gamma   90.00
#
_symmetry.space_group_name_H-M   'P 1'
#
loop_
_entity.id
_entity.type
_entity.pdbx_description
1 polymer ?
#
loop_
_entity_poly.entity_id
_entity_poly.type
_entity_poly.pdbx_seq_one_letter_code
_entity_poly.pdbx_strand_id
1 'polypeptide(L)'
;MGKTKTVPFNKKGISNLPKDKPVVYKILTNNNNNNYTGIAKRGRVPERLAEHLGEIPGAKVQIEQMSSISTAREKESNIISRSQPKYNKQGK
;
A
#
# COMPACT_ATOMS: atom_id res chain seq x y z
N MET A 1 4.92 15.81 5.49
CA MET A 1 4.73 14.46 4.91
C MET A 1 4.63 13.43 6.02
N GLY A 2 3.82 12.37 5.87
CA GLY A 2 3.81 11.25 6.81
C GLY A 2 5.12 10.45 6.72
N LYS A 3 5.54 9.79 7.80
CA LYS A 3 6.70 8.89 7.77
C LYS A 3 6.36 7.67 6.91
N THR A 4 7.23 7.35 5.96
CA THR A 4 7.12 6.13 5.15
C THR A 4 7.84 4.97 5.86
N LYS A 5 7.27 3.77 5.75
CA LYS A 5 7.88 2.54 6.26
C LYS A 5 7.85 1.47 5.18
N THR A 6 8.97 0.81 4.95
CA THR A 6 9.08 -0.27 3.97
C THR A 6 9.39 -1.57 4.68
N VAL A 7 8.66 -2.63 4.35
CA VAL A 7 8.86 -3.98 4.88
C VAL A 7 8.77 -5.01 3.75
N PRO A 8 9.32 -6.22 3.92
CA PRO A 8 9.11 -7.31 2.96
C PRO A 8 7.62 -7.61 2.74
N PHE A 9 7.22 -7.87 1.50
CA PHE A 9 5.85 -8.21 1.17
C PHE A 9 5.58 -9.71 1.40
N ASN A 10 5.59 -10.08 2.69
CA ASN A 10 5.29 -11.42 3.17
C ASN A 10 4.58 -11.32 4.54
N LYS A 11 3.99 -12.44 5.01
CA LYS A 11 3.21 -12.49 6.25
C LYS A 11 3.94 -11.90 7.46
N LYS A 12 5.25 -12.19 7.60
CA LYS A 12 6.07 -11.70 8.72
C LYS A 12 6.31 -10.20 8.64
N GLY A 13 6.59 -9.66 7.46
CA GLY A 13 6.81 -8.24 7.22
C GLY A 13 5.55 -7.42 7.48
N ILE A 14 4.41 -7.84 6.91
CA ILE A 14 3.13 -7.11 7.03
C ILE A 14 2.59 -7.11 8.46
N SER A 15 2.82 -8.18 9.23
CA SER A 15 2.43 -8.27 10.65
C SER A 15 3.06 -7.17 11.52
N ASN A 16 4.24 -6.67 11.14
CA ASN A 16 5.00 -5.66 11.89
C ASN A 16 4.64 -4.22 11.48
N LEU A 17 3.61 -4.04 10.67
CA LEU A 17 3.15 -2.72 10.25
C LEU A 17 2.26 -2.08 11.33
N PRO A 18 2.38 -0.75 11.49
CA PRO A 18 1.54 -0.01 12.42
C PRO A 18 0.06 -0.11 12.06
N LYS A 19 -0.79 -0.17 13.09
CA LYS A 19 -2.25 -0.34 12.97
C LYS A 19 -3.03 0.88 13.48
N ASP A 20 -2.36 1.91 13.98
CA ASP A 20 -2.95 3.07 14.68
C ASP A 20 -3.53 4.14 13.75
N LYS A 21 -3.17 4.12 12.47
CA LYS A 21 -3.62 5.11 11.46
C LYS A 21 -4.03 4.44 10.15
N PRO A 22 -4.89 5.08 9.35
CA PRO A 22 -5.07 4.69 7.96
C PRO A 22 -3.76 4.88 7.20
N VAL A 23 -3.55 4.09 6.15
CA VAL A 23 -2.35 4.16 5.33
C VAL A 23 -2.70 4.14 3.85
N VAL A 24 -1.86 4.80 3.06
CA VAL A 24 -1.68 4.45 1.64
C VAL A 24 -0.48 3.51 1.55
N TYR A 25 -0.57 2.47 0.74
CA TYR A 25 0.51 1.52 0.55
C TYR A 25 0.79 1.27 -0.93
N LYS A 26 2.04 0.90 -1.21
CA LYS A 26 2.52 0.50 -2.54
C LYS A 26 3.14 -0.88 -2.43
N ILE A 27 2.69 -1.82 -3.27
CA ILE A 27 3.35 -3.11 -3.48
C ILE A 27 4.38 -2.89 -4.58
N LEU A 28 5.66 -3.08 -4.24
CA LEU A 28 6.79 -2.81 -5.10
C LEU A 28 7.51 -4.11 -5.50
N THR A 29 8.06 -4.14 -6.70
CA THR A 29 8.99 -5.20 -7.13
C THR A 29 10.35 -5.07 -6.44
N ASN A 30 11.24 -6.05 -6.66
CA ASN A 30 12.64 -5.97 -6.22
C ASN A 30 13.31 -4.68 -6.71
N ASN A 31 13.01 -4.27 -7.94
CA ASN A 31 13.56 -3.07 -8.60
C ASN A 31 12.86 -1.76 -8.20
N ASN A 32 12.03 -1.75 -7.16
CA ASN A 32 11.22 -0.59 -6.71
C ASN A 32 10.09 -0.15 -7.66
N ASN A 33 9.72 -0.95 -8.66
CA ASN A 33 8.61 -0.59 -9.54
C ASN A 33 7.27 -0.73 -8.81
N ASN A 34 6.39 0.26 -8.94
CA ASN A 34 5.07 0.26 -8.33
C ASN A 34 4.12 -0.66 -9.11
N ASN A 35 3.84 -1.84 -8.56
CA ASN A 35 2.91 -2.79 -9.17
C ASN A 35 1.47 -2.51 -8.75
N TYR A 36 1.25 -2.07 -7.51
CA TYR A 36 -0.08 -1.78 -7.00
C TYR A 36 -0.04 -0.72 -5.92
N THR A 37 -1.01 0.18 -5.93
CA THR A 37 -1.28 1.16 -4.88
C THR A 37 -2.67 0.93 -4.30
N GLY A 38 -2.76 0.91 -2.98
CA GLY A 38 -4.03 0.75 -2.28
C GLY A 38 -4.06 1.55 -0.99
N ILE A 39 -5.24 1.61 -0.36
CA ILE A 39 -5.42 2.12 0.99
C ILE A 39 -5.87 1.02 1.96
N ALA A 40 -5.51 1.19 3.23
CA ALA A 40 -6.07 0.41 4.32
C ALA A 40 -6.56 1.32 5.44
N LYS A 41 -7.70 0.94 6.05
CA LYS A 41 -8.24 1.62 7.22
C LYS A 41 -7.37 1.34 8.45
N ARG A 42 -7.44 2.22 9.44
CA ARG A 42 -6.89 1.99 10.79
C ARG A 42 -7.32 0.61 11.30
N GLY A 43 -6.39 -0.14 11.90
CA GLY A 43 -6.64 -1.47 12.44
C GLY A 43 -6.65 -2.59 11.40
N ARG A 44 -6.71 -2.29 10.10
CA ARG A 44 -6.87 -3.28 9.02
C ARG A 44 -5.68 -3.37 8.05
N VAL A 45 -4.53 -2.79 8.42
CA VAL A 45 -3.38 -2.69 7.51
C VAL A 45 -2.81 -4.07 7.16
N PRO A 46 -2.49 -4.96 8.12
CA PRO A 46 -1.92 -6.26 7.77
C PRO A 46 -2.92 -7.18 7.08
N GLU A 47 -4.19 -7.15 7.48
CA GLU A 47 -5.26 -7.98 6.90
C GLU A 47 -5.46 -7.62 5.43
N ARG A 48 -5.56 -6.32 5.12
CA ARG A 48 -5.75 -5.85 3.74
C ARG A 48 -4.56 -6.18 2.84
N LEU A 49 -3.34 -6.13 3.38
CA LEU A 49 -2.14 -6.51 2.64
C LEU A 49 -2.04 -8.03 2.46
N ALA A 50 -2.50 -8.82 3.43
CA ALA A 50 -2.53 -10.27 3.35
C ALA A 50 -3.47 -10.76 2.25
N GLU A 51 -4.60 -10.08 2.03
CA GLU A 51 -5.54 -10.37 0.92
C GLU A 51 -4.87 -10.27 -0.46
N HIS A 52 -3.78 -9.52 -0.60
CA HIS A 52 -3.05 -9.36 -1.85
C HIS A 52 -1.85 -10.32 -2.01
N LEU A 53 -1.49 -11.08 -0.97
CA LEU A 53 -0.40 -12.06 -1.05
C LEU A 53 -0.80 -13.20 -2.00
N GLY A 54 0.02 -13.44 -3.02
CA GLY A 54 -0.24 -14.45 -4.05
C GLY A 54 -1.05 -13.95 -5.24
N GLU A 55 -1.81 -12.86 -5.07
CA GLU A 55 -2.60 -12.23 -6.14
C GLU A 55 -1.79 -11.15 -6.89
N ILE A 56 -1.05 -10.33 -6.15
CA ILE A 56 -0.27 -9.22 -6.71
C ILE A 56 1.21 -9.53 -6.54
N PRO A 57 2.00 -9.66 -7.63
CA PRO A 57 3.42 -9.90 -7.50
C PRO A 57 4.12 -8.68 -6.90
N GLY A 58 4.92 -8.91 -5.85
CA GLY A 58 5.67 -7.88 -5.17
C GLY A 58 6.71 -8.47 -4.23
N ALA A 59 7.78 -7.72 -3.99
CA ALA A 59 8.86 -8.09 -3.07
C ALA A 59 8.77 -7.34 -1.74
N LYS A 60 8.29 -6.09 -1.78
CA LYS A 60 8.21 -5.21 -0.60
C LYS A 60 6.96 -4.36 -0.65
N VAL A 61 6.48 -3.98 0.53
CA VAL A 61 5.41 -3.01 0.67
C VAL A 61 5.95 -1.77 1.35
N GLN A 62 5.69 -0.62 0.74
CA GLN A 62 5.94 0.68 1.33
C GLN A 62 4.60 1.27 1.78
N ILE A 63 4.49 1.66 3.04
CA ILE A 63 3.32 2.34 3.59
C ILE A 63 3.64 3.79 3.93
N GLU A 64 2.63 4.65 3.91
CA GLU A 64 2.65 5.97 4.49
C GLU A 64 1.41 6.16 5.36
N GLN A 65 1.61 6.50 6.64
CA GLN A 65 0.50 6.77 7.54
C GLN A 65 -0.12 8.14 7.23
N MET A 66 -1.45 8.16 7.21
CA MET A 66 -2.24 9.34 6.87
C MET A 66 -3.03 9.81 8.10
N SER A 67 -3.39 11.10 8.12
CA SER A 67 -4.20 11.68 9.20
C SER A 67 -5.65 11.20 9.15
N SER A 68 -6.17 10.84 7.96
CA SER A 68 -7.53 10.38 7.76
C SER A 68 -7.63 9.43 6.57
N ILE A 69 -8.75 8.71 6.47
CA ILE A 69 -9.01 7.85 5.30
C ILE A 69 -9.26 8.66 4.03
N SER A 70 -9.77 9.89 4.17
CA SER A 70 -10.00 10.79 3.03
C SER A 70 -8.68 11.18 2.38
N THR A 71 -7.70 11.62 3.20
CA THR A 71 -6.38 11.99 2.68
C THR A 71 -5.64 10.79 2.08
N ALA A 72 -5.84 9.58 2.62
CA ALA A 72 -5.33 8.35 2.01
C ALA A 72 -5.92 8.09 0.62
N ARG A 73 -7.24 8.28 0.43
CA ARG A 73 -7.92 8.13 -0.88
C ARG A 73 -7.44 9.14 -1.91
N GLU A 74 -7.33 10.41 -1.53
CA GLU A 74 -6.83 11.46 -2.42
C GLU A 74 -5.40 11.15 -2.88
N LYS A 75 -4.56 10.69 -1.95
CA LYS A 75 -3.18 10.32 -2.25
C LYS A 75 -3.08 9.06 -3.11
N GLU A 76 -3.91 8.05 -2.85
CA GLU A 76 -4.03 6.86 -3.70
C GLU A 76 -4.38 7.25 -5.14
N SER A 77 -5.44 8.05 -5.33
CA SER A 77 -5.86 8.52 -6.65
C SER A 77 -4.73 9.26 -7.39
N ASN A 78 -4.05 10.18 -6.69
CA ASN A 78 -2.90 10.91 -7.23
C ASN A 78 -1.71 10.01 -7.62
N ILE A 79 -1.47 8.92 -6.87
CA ILE A 79 -0.40 7.96 -7.22
C ILE A 79 -0.83 7.12 -8.42
N ILE A 80 -2.08 6.65 -8.45
CA ILE A 80 -2.59 5.82 -9.55
C ILE A 80 -2.59 6.61 -10.86
N SER A 81 -3.03 7.87 -10.85
CA SER A 81 -3.06 8.72 -12.05
C SER A 81 -1.66 9.00 -12.61
N ARG A 82 -0.67 9.19 -11.74
CA ARG A 82 0.73 9.51 -12.14
C ARG A 82 1.56 8.30 -12.52
N SER A 83 1.39 7.18 -11.81
CA SER A 83 2.25 6.00 -11.95
C SER A 83 1.61 4.82 -12.66
N GLN A 84 0.29 4.87 -12.87
CA GLN A 84 -0.52 3.84 -13.53
C GLN A 84 -0.06 2.41 -13.21
N PRO A 85 -0.07 2.00 -11.92
CA PRO A 85 0.48 0.72 -11.52
C PRO A 85 -0.23 -0.43 -12.24
N LYS A 86 0.55 -1.40 -12.72
CA LYS A 86 0.08 -2.48 -13.61
C LYS A 86 -1.14 -3.25 -13.09
N TYR A 87 -1.26 -3.42 -11.77
CA TYR A 87 -2.32 -4.22 -11.14
C TYR A 87 -3.44 -3.37 -10.54
N ASN A 88 -3.38 -2.05 -10.65
CA ASN A 88 -4.54 -1.20 -10.38
C ASN A 88 -5.48 -1.25 -11.58
N LYS A 89 -6.79 -1.43 -11.34
CA LYS A 89 -7.79 -1.29 -12.39
C LYS A 89 -7.69 0.11 -12.99
N GLN A 90 -7.44 0.19 -14.29
CA GLN A 90 -7.40 1.45 -15.03
C GLN A 90 -8.85 1.89 -15.32
N GLY A 91 -9.18 3.15 -15.01
CA GLY A 91 -10.49 3.76 -15.35
C GLY A 91 -11.62 3.54 -14.35
N LYS A 92 -11.37 3.73 -13.05
CA LYS A 92 -12.42 3.70 -12.03
C LYS A 92 -13.04 5.07 -11.79
#